data_AF-A0A3S1ES15-F1
#
_entry.id   AF-A0A3S1ES15-F1
#
_cell.length_a   1.000
_cell.length_b   1.000
_cell.length_c   1.000
_cell.angle_alpha   90.00
_cell.angle_beta   90.00
_cell.angle_gamma   90.00
#
_symmetry.space_group_name_H-M   'P 1'
#
loop_
_entity.id
_entity.type
_entity.pdbx_description
1 polymer ?
#
loop_
_entity_poly.entity_id
_entity_poly.type
_entity_poly.pdbx_seq_one_letter_code
_entity_poly.pdbx_strand_id
1 'polypeptide(L)'
;SPDALDGHQAVGFVSSRTGETLPFEFTVAGSIREVRLPGRVAANNSDTAADLARLGLGLIQAPRYRFEKDLADGTLIEVLADYPPSPTPLSALYPQNRQLSPRLRVFLDWASRIFAEADL
;
A
#
# COMPACT_ATOMS: atom_id res chain seq x y z
N SER A 1 -0.19 -2.28 -19.56
CA SER A 1 -0.09 -3.51 -18.74
C SER A 1 1.20 -3.47 -17.94
N PRO A 2 1.39 -4.35 -16.95
CA PRO A 2 2.66 -4.45 -16.22
C PRO A 2 3.90 -4.66 -17.10
N ASP A 3 3.75 -5.22 -18.31
CA ASP A 3 4.82 -5.35 -19.30
C ASP A 3 5.31 -4.03 -19.90
N ALA A 4 4.48 -2.98 -19.84
CA ALA A 4 4.78 -1.67 -20.41
C ALA A 4 5.40 -0.70 -19.39
N LEU A 5 5.97 -1.21 -18.30
CA LEU A 5 6.62 -0.40 -17.27
C LEU A 5 8.10 -0.11 -17.57
N ASP A 6 8.63 -0.61 -18.69
CA ASP A 6 10.01 -0.31 -19.10
C ASP A 6 10.20 1.20 -19.29
N GLY A 7 11.35 1.71 -18.84
CA GLY A 7 11.65 3.14 -18.83
C GLY A 7 10.99 3.96 -17.70
N HIS A 8 10.04 3.41 -16.94
CA HIS A 8 9.45 4.09 -15.79
C HIS A 8 10.37 4.03 -14.55
N GLN A 9 10.20 5.00 -13.64
CA GLN A 9 10.90 5.05 -12.36
C GLN A 9 9.92 4.81 -11.22
N ALA A 10 10.37 4.13 -10.17
CA ALA A 10 9.64 4.04 -8.90
C ALA A 10 10.22 4.99 -7.85
N VAL A 11 9.37 5.48 -6.97
CA VAL A 11 9.76 5.85 -5.62
C VAL A 11 9.79 4.56 -4.81
N GLY A 12 10.99 4.09 -4.46
CA GLY A 12 11.14 2.82 -3.77
C GLY A 12 10.60 2.87 -2.35
N PHE A 13 9.87 1.85 -1.92
CA PHE A 13 9.51 1.67 -0.51
C PHE A 13 10.42 0.62 0.15
N VAL A 14 11.19 1.01 1.16
CA VAL A 14 12.16 0.12 1.81
C VAL A 14 11.47 -0.72 2.88
N SER A 15 11.57 -2.04 2.76
CA SER A 15 11.07 -2.98 3.77
C SER A 15 11.86 -2.86 5.06
N SER A 16 11.16 -2.64 6.18
CA SER A 16 11.77 -2.67 7.51
C SER A 16 12.31 -4.04 7.90
N ARG A 17 11.84 -5.12 7.24
CA ARG A 17 12.26 -6.50 7.51
C ARG A 17 13.52 -6.90 6.75
N THR A 18 13.64 -6.50 5.48
CA THR A 18 14.74 -6.96 4.61
C THR A 18 15.75 -5.87 4.28
N GLY A 19 15.41 -4.60 4.47
CA GLY A 19 16.23 -3.46 4.03
C GLY A 19 16.23 -3.24 2.52
N GLU A 20 15.51 -4.08 1.77
CA GLU A 20 15.37 -3.95 0.32
C GLU A 20 14.15 -3.12 -0.07
N THR A 21 14.20 -2.50 -1.24
CA THR A 21 13.02 -1.93 -1.88
C THR A 21 12.03 -3.03 -2.26
N LEU A 22 10.76 -2.85 -1.88
CA LEU A 22 9.67 -3.74 -2.27
C LEU A 22 9.41 -3.66 -3.78
N PRO A 23 9.16 -4.80 -4.45
CA PRO A 23 8.66 -4.79 -5.82
C PRO A 23 7.23 -4.23 -5.86
N PHE A 24 6.79 -3.80 -7.05
CA PHE A 24 5.37 -3.62 -7.30
C PHE A 24 4.72 -4.96 -7.57
N GLU A 25 3.52 -5.17 -7.05
CA GLU A 25 2.76 -6.38 -7.21
C GLU A 25 1.52 -6.13 -8.09
N PHE A 26 1.28 -7.00 -9.05
CA PHE A 26 0.13 -6.92 -9.95
C PHE A 26 -0.56 -8.28 -10.06
N THR A 27 -1.89 -8.30 -9.98
CA THR A 27 -2.66 -9.51 -10.28
C THR A 27 -2.93 -9.56 -11.77
N VAL A 28 -2.35 -10.55 -12.47
CA VAL A 28 -2.51 -10.76 -13.91
C VAL A 28 -3.11 -12.14 -14.13
N ALA A 29 -4.33 -12.22 -14.68
CA ALA A 29 -5.03 -13.48 -14.93
C ALA A 29 -5.08 -14.41 -13.69
N GLY A 30 -5.29 -13.83 -12.50
CA GLY A 30 -5.36 -14.56 -11.22
C GLY A 30 -4.02 -14.97 -10.63
N SER A 31 -2.89 -14.60 -11.27
CA SER A 31 -1.54 -14.86 -10.74
C SER A 31 -0.87 -13.56 -10.30
N ILE A 32 -0.13 -13.64 -9.20
CA ILE A 32 0.68 -12.52 -8.69
C ILE A 32 1.91 -12.37 -9.57
N ARG A 33 2.16 -11.15 -10.02
CA ARG A 33 3.36 -10.75 -10.76
C ARG A 33 4.06 -9.62 -10.05
N GLU A 34 5.30 -9.85 -9.65
CA GLU A 34 6.18 -8.82 -9.10
C GLU A 34 7.00 -8.15 -10.20
N VAL A 35 7.12 -6.82 -10.14
CA VAL A 35 7.94 -6.01 -11.03
C VAL A 35 8.82 -5.08 -10.19
N ARG A 36 10.15 -5.22 -10.33
CA ARG A 36 11.11 -4.29 -9.73
C ARG A 36 11.45 -3.22 -10.76
N LEU A 37 11.13 -1.97 -10.44
CA LEU A 37 11.49 -0.82 -11.25
C LEU A 37 12.74 -0.14 -10.71
N PRO A 38 13.58 0.46 -11.58
CA PRO A 38 14.63 1.35 -11.13
C PRO A 38 14.02 2.54 -10.37
N GLY A 39 14.71 2.99 -9.32
CA GLY A 39 14.30 4.16 -8.55
C GLY A 39 15.53 4.98 -8.15
N ARG A 40 15.41 6.31 -8.19
CA ARG A 40 16.48 7.23 -7.77
C ARG A 40 16.41 7.59 -6.29
N VAL A 41 15.23 7.42 -5.71
CA VAL A 41 14.91 7.71 -4.32
C VAL A 41 14.16 6.54 -3.73
N ALA A 42 14.38 6.30 -2.45
CA ALA A 42 13.62 5.34 -1.68
C ALA A 42 13.28 5.93 -0.30
N ALA A 43 12.11 5.56 0.22
CA ALA A 43 11.64 5.95 1.53
C ALA A 43 11.22 4.71 2.31
N ASN A 44 11.41 4.74 3.63
CA ASN A 44 10.89 3.71 4.55
C ASN A 44 9.66 4.22 5.34
N ASN A 45 9.18 5.41 5.00
CA ASN A 45 8.01 6.04 5.60
C ASN A 45 6.98 6.37 4.51
N SER A 46 5.73 6.03 4.78
CA SER A 46 4.63 6.16 3.84
C SER A 46 4.33 7.62 3.48
N ASP A 47 4.53 8.58 4.40
CA ASP A 47 4.26 10.00 4.13
C ASP A 47 5.33 10.57 3.17
N THR A 48 6.59 10.24 3.42
CA THR A 48 7.70 10.62 2.54
C THR A 48 7.53 10.02 1.15
N ALA A 49 7.14 8.75 1.03
CA ALA A 49 6.87 8.14 -0.27
C ALA A 49 5.75 8.86 -1.04
N ALA A 50 4.69 9.27 -0.34
CA ALA A 50 3.58 10.02 -0.92
C ALA A 50 4.03 11.39 -1.43
N ASP A 51 4.81 12.13 -0.66
CA ASP A 51 5.29 13.46 -1.07
C ASP A 51 6.26 13.38 -2.26
N LEU A 52 7.13 12.37 -2.29
CA LEU A 52 8.00 12.12 -3.44
C LEU A 52 7.20 11.81 -4.71
N ALA A 53 6.09 11.08 -4.61
CA ALA A 53 5.18 10.83 -5.73
C ALA A 53 4.51 12.13 -6.21
N ARG A 54 4.02 12.98 -5.30
CA ARG A 54 3.45 14.30 -5.62
C ARG A 54 4.46 15.24 -6.27
N LEU A 55 5.74 15.10 -5.95
CA LEU A 55 6.84 15.81 -6.62
C LEU A 55 7.21 15.23 -7.99
N GLY A 56 6.54 14.17 -8.45
CA GLY A 56 6.76 13.56 -9.76
C GLY A 56 8.02 12.70 -9.84
N LEU A 57 8.53 12.20 -8.72
CA LEU A 57 9.79 11.44 -8.68
C LEU A 57 9.67 9.97 -9.10
N GLY A 58 8.44 9.51 -9.36
CA GLY A 58 8.19 8.17 -9.89
C GLY A 58 6.82 7.62 -9.52
N LEU A 59 6.57 6.40 -9.96
CA LEU A 59 5.41 5.60 -9.58
C LEU A 59 5.53 5.14 -8.13
N ILE A 60 4.39 4.93 -7.48
CA ILE A 60 4.28 4.31 -6.16
C ILE A 60 3.18 3.26 -6.17
N GLN A 61 3.27 2.31 -5.25
CA GLN A 61 2.19 1.39 -4.91
C GLN A 61 1.93 1.49 -3.41
N ALA A 62 0.72 1.93 -3.05
CA ALA A 62 0.33 2.22 -1.67
C ALA A 62 -1.20 2.20 -1.53
N PRO A 63 -1.75 2.13 -0.31
CA PRO A 63 -3.21 2.11 -0.10
C PRO A 63 -3.92 3.33 -0.69
N ARG A 64 -5.06 3.09 -1.35
CA ARG A 64 -5.78 4.10 -2.13
C ARG A 64 -6.30 5.26 -1.27
N TYR A 65 -6.83 4.97 -0.08
CA TYR A 65 -7.38 5.98 0.84
C TYR A 65 -6.43 7.16 1.10
N ARG A 66 -5.11 6.96 0.97
CA ARG A 66 -4.09 7.99 1.17
C ARG A 66 -4.02 9.03 0.06
N PHE A 67 -4.51 8.69 -1.13
CA PHE A 67 -4.41 9.51 -2.34
C PHE A 67 -5.76 9.93 -2.89
N GLU A 68 -6.87 9.72 -2.18
CA GLU A 68 -8.20 10.09 -2.66
C GLU A 68 -8.29 11.54 -3.12
N LYS A 69 -7.74 12.48 -2.32
CA LYS A 69 -7.69 13.89 -2.69
C LYS A 69 -6.84 14.13 -3.93
N ASP A 70 -5.66 13.50 -3.99
CA ASP A 70 -4.75 13.68 -5.13
C ASP A 70 -5.34 13.12 -6.44
N LEU A 71 -6.07 12.01 -6.35
CA LEU A 71 -6.78 11.39 -7.46
C LEU A 71 -7.99 12.22 -7.88
N ALA A 72 -8.74 12.78 -6.92
CA ALA A 72 -9.89 13.64 -7.20
C ALA A 72 -9.47 14.98 -7.82
N ASP A 73 -8.35 15.56 -7.36
CA ASP A 73 -7.80 16.81 -7.86
C ASP A 73 -6.99 16.61 -9.16
N GLY A 74 -6.68 15.36 -9.53
CA GLY A 74 -5.86 15.02 -10.69
C GLY A 74 -4.37 15.36 -10.53
N THR A 75 -3.91 15.63 -9.31
CA THR A 75 -2.48 15.84 -9.00
C THR A 75 -1.69 14.54 -9.04
N LEU A 76 -2.36 13.41 -8.83
CA LEU A 76 -1.87 12.07 -9.12
C LEU A 76 -2.88 11.34 -10.02
N ILE A 77 -2.37 10.41 -10.82
CA ILE A 77 -3.16 9.61 -11.75
C ILE A 77 -2.92 8.14 -11.43
N GLU A 78 -4.00 7.39 -11.23
CA GLU A 78 -3.94 5.94 -11.13
C GLU A 78 -3.60 5.34 -12.49
N VAL A 79 -2.63 4.44 -12.51
CA VAL A 79 -2.22 3.68 -13.70
C VAL A 79 -2.39 2.19 -13.43
N LEU A 80 -2.64 1.42 -14.48
CA LEU A 80 -2.79 -0.04 -14.40
C LEU A 80 -3.92 -0.50 -13.46
N ALA A 81 -5.03 0.25 -13.38
CA ALA A 81 -6.19 -0.07 -12.53
C ALA A 81 -6.77 -1.48 -12.78
N ASP A 82 -6.61 -2.03 -13.99
CA ASP A 82 -7.04 -3.39 -14.34
C ASP A 82 -6.17 -4.51 -13.72
N TYR A 83 -5.08 -4.16 -13.06
CA TYR A 83 -4.09 -5.09 -12.51
C TYR A 83 -3.80 -4.79 -11.03
N PRO A 84 -4.81 -4.81 -10.13
CA PRO A 84 -4.59 -4.46 -8.74
C PRO A 84 -3.60 -5.42 -8.04
N PRO A 85 -2.84 -4.96 -7.03
CA PRO A 85 -2.08 -5.85 -6.16
C PRO A 85 -3.01 -6.77 -5.35
N SER A 86 -2.43 -7.75 -4.65
CA SER A 86 -3.21 -8.54 -3.69
C SER A 86 -3.76 -7.65 -2.57
N PRO A 87 -5.00 -7.88 -2.12
CA PRO A 87 -5.55 -7.17 -0.97
C PRO A 87 -4.66 -7.38 0.27
N THR A 88 -4.33 -6.29 0.96
CA THR A 88 -3.57 -6.36 2.20
C THR A 88 -4.53 -6.51 3.38
N PRO A 89 -4.47 -7.61 4.15
CA PRO A 89 -5.39 -7.81 5.26
C PRO A 89 -5.07 -6.85 6.42
N LEU A 90 -6.10 -6.17 6.93
CA LEU A 90 -6.00 -5.42 8.18
C LEU A 90 -6.19 -6.37 9.37
N SER A 91 -5.17 -6.47 10.22
CA SER A 91 -5.17 -7.37 11.37
C SER A 91 -4.93 -6.64 12.68
N ALA A 92 -5.68 -6.99 13.73
CA ALA A 92 -5.42 -6.54 15.09
C ALA A 92 -4.56 -7.57 15.83
N LEU A 93 -3.33 -7.21 16.17
CA LEU A 93 -2.38 -8.08 16.89
C LEU A 93 -2.41 -7.78 18.39
N TYR A 94 -2.54 -8.82 19.20
CA TYR A 94 -2.47 -8.73 20.66
C TYR A 94 -1.83 -10.01 21.23
N PRO A 95 -1.17 -9.94 22.40
CA PRO A 95 -0.57 -11.12 23.03
C PRO A 95 -1.63 -12.20 23.29
N GLN A 96 -1.27 -13.45 23.00
CA GLN A 96 -2.12 -14.60 23.26
C GLN A 96 -2.18 -14.88 24.77
N ASN A 97 -3.04 -14.17 25.49
CA ASN A 97 -3.37 -14.47 26.88
C ASN A 97 -4.57 -15.42 26.93
N ARG A 98 -4.57 -16.37 27.89
CA ARG A 98 -5.67 -17.33 28.10
C ARG A 98 -7.04 -16.66 28.28
N GLN A 99 -7.10 -15.41 28.74
CA GLN A 99 -8.31 -14.60 28.78
C GLN A 99 -8.03 -13.19 28.23
N LEU A 100 -8.68 -12.87 27.10
CA LEU A 100 -8.81 -11.50 26.61
C LEU A 100 -9.53 -10.66 27.67
N SER A 101 -8.95 -9.52 28.05
CA SER A 101 -9.60 -8.61 28.99
C SER A 101 -10.90 -8.08 28.37
N PRO A 102 -11.97 -7.87 29.16
CA PRO A 102 -13.23 -7.31 28.65
C PRO A 102 -13.05 -5.97 27.92
N ARG A 103 -12.12 -5.13 28.41
CA ARG A 103 -11.80 -3.84 27.77
C ARG A 103 -11.21 -4.01 26.37
N LEU A 104 -10.27 -4.94 26.20
CA LEU A 104 -9.69 -5.23 24.88
C LEU A 104 -10.74 -5.80 23.94
N ARG A 105 -11.61 -6.70 24.42
CA ARG A 105 -12.71 -7.24 23.60
C ARG A 105 -13.63 -6.12 23.09
N VAL A 106 -14.12 -5.25 23.98
CA VAL A 106 -15.00 -4.15 23.59
C VAL A 106 -14.31 -3.21 22.60
N PHE A 107 -13.01 -2.93 22.78
CA PHE A 107 -12.25 -2.13 21.82
C PHE A 107 -12.13 -2.80 20.45
N LEU A 108 -11.82 -4.10 20.39
CA LEU A 108 -11.72 -4.86 19.14
C LEU A 108 -13.09 -4.95 18.43
N ASP A 109 -14.17 -5.17 19.18
CA ASP A 109 -15.53 -5.21 18.64
C ASP A 109 -15.94 -3.83 18.07
N TRP A 110 -15.54 -2.74 18.73
CA TRP A 110 -15.77 -1.40 18.22
C TRP A 110 -14.92 -1.10 16.98
N ALA A 111 -13.61 -1.34 17.04
CA ALA A 111 -12.68 -1.05 15.95
C ALA A 111 -13.00 -1.88 14.70
N SER A 112 -13.35 -3.15 14.85
CA SER A 112 -13.73 -4.01 13.72
C SER A 112 -14.96 -3.49 12.98
N ARG A 113 -15.96 -2.90 13.67
CA ARG A 113 -17.10 -2.25 13.02
C ARG A 113 -16.69 -1.02 12.23
N ILE A 114 -15.87 -0.14 12.84
CA ILE A 114 -15.35 1.05 12.17
C ILE A 114 -14.60 0.67 10.89
N PHE A 115 -13.73 -0.33 10.95
CA PHE A 115 -12.94 -0.75 9.78
C PHE A 115 -13.72 -1.60 8.77
N ALA A 116 -14.82 -2.25 9.16
CA ALA A 116 -15.70 -2.94 8.21
C ALA A 116 -16.56 -1.96 7.40
N GLU A 117 -16.85 -0.78 7.95
CA GLU A 117 -17.63 0.28 7.31
C GLU A 117 -16.75 1.31 6.58
N ALA A 118 -15.44 1.30 6.83
CA ALA A 118 -14.49 2.21 6.20
C ALA A 118 -14.17 1.75 4.77
N ASP A 119 -14.25 2.68 3.82
CA ASP A 119 -13.74 2.49 2.45
C ASP A 119 -12.22 2.71 2.48
N LEU A 120 -11.46 1.63 2.69
CA LEU A 120 -9.99 1.62 2.81
C LEU A 120 -9.32 1.01 1.58
#